data_AF-A0A8I0HDK5-F1
#
_entry.id   AF-A0A8I0HDK5-F1
#
_cell.length_a   1.000
_cell.length_b   1.000
_cell.length_c   1.000
_cell.angle_alpha   90.00
_cell.angle_beta   90.00
_cell.angle_gamma   90.00
#
_symmetry.space_group_name_H-M   'P 1'
#
loop_
_entity.id
_entity.type
_entity.pdbx_description
1 polymer ?
#
loop_
_entity_poly.entity_id
_entity_poly.type
_entity_poly.pdbx_seq_one_letter_code
_entity_poly.pdbx_strand_id
1 'polypeptide(L)' 'VVMAAGTFVQGATTELSADGPICPPYTAYLQGSLTYAHGRIAAMLTVDALLRA' A
#
# COMPACT_ATOMS: atom_id res chain seq x y z
N VAL A 1 9.43 9.28 -6.33
CA VAL A 1 8.67 8.08 -5.88
C VAL A 1 7.88 8.45 -4.65
N VAL A 2 6.71 7.86 -4.47
CA VAL A 2 5.93 7.96 -3.22
C VAL A 2 5.88 6.56 -2.60
N MET A 3 5.90 6.48 -1.27
CA MET A 3 5.91 5.20 -0.54
C MET A 3 5.03 5.29 0.70
N ALA A 4 4.20 4.26 0.91
CA ALA A 4 3.53 3.94 2.15
C ALA A 4 4.26 2.76 2.82
N ALA A 5 4.87 3.00 3.97
CA ALA A 5 5.66 2.02 4.71
C ALA A 5 5.43 2.13 6.23
N GLY A 6 4.18 1.90 6.66
CA GLY A 6 3.80 1.85 8.07
C GLY A 6 4.16 0.51 8.71
N THR A 7 5.43 0.10 8.61
CA THR A 7 5.90 -1.23 9.02
C THR A 7 6.47 -1.21 10.45
N PHE A 8 6.32 -2.31 11.19
CA PHE A 8 6.89 -2.48 12.53
C PHE A 8 8.42 -2.53 12.46
N VAL A 9 8.95 -3.28 11.50
CA VAL A 9 10.39 -3.30 11.19
C VAL A 9 10.62 -2.39 9.99
N GLN A 10 11.54 -1.43 10.13
CA GLN A 10 11.83 -0.45 9.08
C GLN A 10 12.22 -1.14 7.77
N GLY A 11 11.45 -0.88 6.71
CA GLY A 11 11.73 -1.40 5.37
C GLY A 11 11.33 -2.86 5.14
N ALA A 12 10.59 -3.49 6.05
CA ALA A 12 10.11 -4.86 5.87
C ALA A 12 9.03 -4.93 4.77
N THR A 13 9.36 -5.56 3.64
CA THR A 13 8.43 -5.74 2.50
C THR A 13 7.47 -6.92 2.68
N THR A 14 7.70 -7.76 3.71
CA THR A 14 6.74 -8.78 4.15
C THR A 14 5.51 -8.15 4.81
N GLU A 15 5.67 -6.96 5.37
CA GLU A 15 4.59 -6.15 5.92
C GLU A 15 3.93 -5.34 4.80
N LEU A 16 2.69 -4.88 5.05
CA LEU A 16 1.93 -4.16 4.04
C LEU A 16 2.66 -2.87 3.66
N SER A 17 2.99 -2.75 2.39
CA SER A 17 3.66 -1.57 1.83
C SER A 17 3.20 -1.32 0.40
N ALA A 18 3.27 -0.06 -0.03
CA ALA A 18 3.01 0.32 -1.40
C ALA A 18 3.94 1.44 -1.84
N ASP A 19 4.39 1.40 -3.08
CA ASP A 19 5.25 2.43 -3.65
C ASP A 19 5.04 2.57 -5.16
N GLY A 20 5.45 3.71 -5.71
CA GLY A 20 5.34 3.94 -7.15
C GLY A 20 6.04 5.21 -7.61
N PRO A 21 6.41 5.29 -8.91
CA PRO A 21 6.93 6.51 -9.50
C PRO A 21 5.83 7.57 -9.65
N ILE A 22 6.20 8.84 -9.43
CA ILE A 22 5.32 9.99 -9.68
C ILE A 22 5.55 10.42 -11.14
N CYS A 23 5.26 9.52 -12.07
CA CYS A 23 5.30 9.80 -13.51
C CYS A 23 4.31 8.90 -14.25
N PRO A 24 3.81 9.30 -15.42
CA PRO A 24 2.91 8.46 -16.22
C PRO A 24 3.54 7.08 -16.52
N PRO A 25 2.78 5.98 -16.42
CA PRO A 25 1.33 5.87 -16.21
C PRO A 25 0.88 5.84 -14.73
N TYR A 26 1.69 6.32 -13.78
CA TYR A 26 1.41 6.40 -12.35
C TYR A 26 1.10 5.05 -11.68
N THR A 27 1.78 3.99 -12.13
CA THR A 27 1.63 2.65 -11.57
C THR A 27 2.04 2.61 -10.10
N ALA A 28 1.19 2.07 -9.24
CA ALA A 28 1.51 1.75 -7.86
C ALA A 28 1.71 0.24 -7.70
N TYR A 29 2.74 -0.14 -6.95
CA TYR A 29 3.03 -1.51 -6.53
C TYR A 29 2.55 -1.67 -5.10
N LEU A 30 1.76 -2.71 -4.85
CA LEU A 30 1.26 -3.09 -3.54
C LEU A 30 1.78 -4.48 -3.21
N GLN A 31 2.46 -4.64 -2.08
CA GLN A 31 2.99 -5.91 -1.65
C GLN A 31 2.92 -6.09 -0.13
N GLY A 32 3.12 -7.34 0.28
CA GLY A 32 3.18 -7.72 1.69
C GLY A 32 1.84 -7.63 2.39
N SER A 33 1.81 -8.22 3.59
CA SER A 33 0.81 -8.09 4.65
C SER A 33 1.02 -9.27 5.58
N LEU A 34 1.22 -9.01 6.88
CA LEU A 34 1.43 -10.09 7.86
C LEU A 34 0.20 -10.99 8.02
N THR A 35 -1.00 -10.45 7.77
CA THR A 35 -2.24 -11.22 7.83
C THR A 35 -3.13 -10.88 6.64
N TYR A 36 -3.91 -11.86 6.18
CA TYR A 36 -4.89 -11.61 5.11
C TYR A 36 -5.91 -10.54 5.49
N ALA A 37 -6.38 -10.55 6.75
CA ALA A 37 -7.35 -9.59 7.25
C ALA A 37 -6.85 -8.14 7.14
N HIS A 38 -5.59 -7.88 7.53
CA HIS A 38 -4.99 -6.56 7.44
C HIS A 38 -4.90 -6.06 5.99
N GLY A 39 -4.37 -6.89 5.08
CA GLY A 39 -4.25 -6.55 3.67
C GLY A 39 -5.61 -6.31 3.00
N ARG A 40 -6.62 -7.12 3.34
CA ARG A 40 -7.99 -6.94 2.83
C ARG A 40 -8.62 -5.63 3.32
N ILE A 41 -8.49 -5.31 4.61
CA ILE A 41 -9.00 -4.06 5.19
C ILE A 41 -8.32 -2.87 4.50
N ALA A 42 -6.99 -2.91 4.35
CA ALA A 42 -6.26 -1.85 3.68
C ALA A 42 -6.72 -1.65 2.23
N ALA A 43 -6.89 -2.72 1.44
CA ALA A 43 -7.40 -2.62 0.08
C ALA A 43 -8.80 -1.98 0.03
N MET A 44 -9.71 -2.38 0.92
CA MET A 44 -11.06 -1.81 1.00
C MET A 44 -11.04 -0.32 1.36
N LEU A 45 -10.22 0.08 2.35
CA LEU A 45 -10.10 1.48 2.75
C LEU A 45 -9.46 2.34 1.66
N THR A 46 -8.45 1.82 0.96
CA THR A 46 -7.82 2.53 -0.17
C THR A 46 -8.83 2.79 -1.28
N VAL A 47 -9.64 1.80 -1.65
CA VAL A 47 -10.68 1.98 -2.67
C VAL A 47 -11.75 2.96 -2.21
N ASP A 48 -12.23 2.87 -0.96
CA ASP A 48 -13.20 3.83 -0.41
C ASP A 48 -12.64 5.27 -0.40
N ALA A 49 -11.37 5.45 -0.01
CA ALA A 49 -10.72 6.76 -0.02
C ALA A 49 -10.57 7.32 -1.44
N LEU A 50 -10.23 6.48 -2.44
CA LEU A 50 -10.13 6.90 -3.84
C LEU A 50 -11.49 7.30 -4.43
N LEU A 51 -12.57 6.64 -4.02
CA LEU A 51 -13.92 6.92 -4.52
C LEU A 51 -14.57 8.14 -3.86
N ARG A 52 -14.09 8.56 -2.68
CA ARG A 52 -14.57 9.76 -1.98
C ARG A 52 -13.81 11.04 -2.35
N ALA A 53 -12.62 10.90 -2.93
CA ALA A 53 -11.78 12.00 -3.40
C ALA A 53 -12.30 12.57 -4.73
#